data_AF-A0A377D049-F1
#
_entry.id   AF-A0A377D049-F1
#
_cell.length_a   1.000
_cell.length_b   1.000
_cell.length_c   1.000
_cell.angle_alpha   90.00
_cell.angle_beta   90.00
_cell.angle_gamma   90.00
#
_symmetry.space_group_name_H-M   'P 1'
#
loop_
_entity.id
_entity.type
_entity.pdbx_description
1 polymer ?
#
loop_
_entity_poly.entity_id
_entity_poly.type
_entity_poly.pdbx_seq_one_letter_code
_entity_poly.pdbx_strand_id
1 'polypeptide(L)'
;MAYTTFSQTKNDQLKEPMFFGQPVNVARYDQQKYDIFEKLIEKQLSFFWRPEEVDVSRDRIDYQALPEHEKTHLYQQPEISDVAGLHSGSQPERGTAAADLDP
;
A
#
# COMPACT_ATOMS: atom_id res chain seq x y z
N MET A 1 -22.52 -11.96 -2.10
CA MET A 1 -21.81 -12.48 -3.30
C MET A 1 -20.48 -13.01 -2.82
N ALA A 2 -20.14 -14.27 -3.12
CA ALA A 2 -18.83 -14.80 -2.79
C ALA A 2 -17.76 -14.09 -3.61
N TYR A 3 -16.61 -13.77 -2.99
CA TYR A 3 -15.44 -13.29 -3.70
C TYR A 3 -14.96 -14.35 -4.68
N THR A 4 -14.66 -13.94 -5.91
CA THR A 4 -14.04 -14.81 -6.92
C THR A 4 -12.78 -14.15 -7.43
N THR A 5 -11.71 -14.94 -7.56
CA THR A 5 -10.43 -14.50 -8.12
C THR A 5 -10.52 -14.22 -9.62
N PHE A 6 -11.46 -14.88 -10.31
CA PHE A 6 -11.71 -14.66 -11.73
C PHE A 6 -13.20 -14.78 -12.04
N SER A 7 -13.81 -13.68 -12.50
CA SER A 7 -15.20 -13.69 -12.95
C SER A 7 -15.28 -14.05 -14.44
N GLN A 8 -16.08 -15.08 -14.76
CA GLN A 8 -16.26 -15.54 -16.15
C GLN A 8 -17.22 -14.65 -16.97
N THR A 9 -17.99 -13.78 -16.30
CA THR A 9 -18.93 -12.88 -16.97
C THR A 9 -18.18 -11.76 -17.69
N LYS A 10 -18.44 -11.60 -18.99
CA LYS A 10 -17.90 -10.48 -19.79
C LYS A 10 -18.60 -9.18 -19.39
N ASN A 11 -17.89 -8.32 -18.66
CA ASN A 11 -18.36 -7.01 -18.24
C ASN A 11 -17.58 -5.87 -18.92
N ASP A 12 -18.17 -4.67 -18.96
CA ASP A 12 -17.53 -3.46 -19.46
C ASP A 12 -16.85 -2.71 -18.31
N GLN A 13 -15.54 -2.92 -18.18
CA GLN A 13 -14.72 -2.40 -17.09
C GLN A 13 -14.73 -0.86 -16.99
N LEU A 14 -15.08 -0.13 -18.06
CA LEU A 14 -15.17 1.34 -18.04
C LEU A 14 -16.44 1.85 -17.37
N LYS A 15 -17.45 0.99 -17.21
CA LYS A 15 -18.74 1.35 -16.61
C LYS A 15 -18.85 0.92 -15.14
N GLU A 16 -18.08 -0.07 -14.71
CA GLU A 16 -18.09 -0.59 -13.34
C GLU A 16 -17.78 0.47 -12.26
N PRO A 17 -18.44 0.45 -11.10
CA PRO A 17 -18.07 1.29 -9.96
C PRO A 17 -16.70 0.90 -9.40
N MET A 18 -16.02 1.83 -8.72
CA MET A 18 -14.68 1.57 -8.14
C MET A 18 -14.69 0.46 -7.08
N PHE A 19 -15.79 0.35 -6.32
CA PHE A 19 -15.94 -0.61 -5.25
C PHE A 19 -17.29 -1.32 -5.39
N PHE A 20 -17.38 -2.54 -4.84
CA PHE A 20 -18.60 -3.34 -4.77
C PHE A 20 -19.22 -3.71 -6.14
N GLY A 21 -18.48 -3.55 -7.23
CA GLY A 21 -18.83 -4.05 -8.56
C GLY A 21 -18.43 -5.52 -8.76
N GLN A 22 -18.42 -5.96 -10.01
CA GLN A 22 -17.93 -7.29 -10.34
C GLN A 22 -16.40 -7.39 -10.09
N PRO A 23 -15.89 -8.48 -9.49
CA PRO A 23 -14.45 -8.70 -9.34
C PRO A 23 -13.72 -8.65 -10.70
N VAL A 24 -12.49 -8.14 -10.67
CA VAL A 24 -11.65 -7.98 -11.87
C VAL A 24 -11.37 -9.35 -12.48
N ASN A 25 -11.60 -9.47 -13.78
CA ASN A 25 -11.32 -10.67 -14.56
C ASN A 25 -9.96 -10.57 -15.25
N VAL A 26 -9.77 -9.56 -16.09
CA VAL A 26 -8.53 -9.32 -16.84
C VAL A 26 -7.88 -8.05 -16.32
N ALA A 27 -6.65 -8.16 -15.81
CA ALA A 27 -5.82 -7.02 -15.46
C ALA A 27 -5.25 -6.40 -16.75
N ARG A 28 -5.79 -5.25 -17.15
CA ARG A 28 -5.41 -4.52 -18.36
C ARG A 28 -5.11 -3.04 -18.04
N TYR A 29 -4.17 -2.45 -18.77
CA TYR A 29 -3.66 -1.08 -18.56
C TYR A 29 -3.70 -0.23 -19.84
N ASP A 30 -4.43 -0.68 -20.87
CA ASP A 30 -4.61 0.04 -22.12
C ASP A 30 -5.80 1.00 -22.10
N GLN A 31 -6.78 0.76 -21.22
CA GLN A 31 -7.94 1.61 -21.02
C GLN A 31 -8.33 1.66 -19.54
N GLN A 32 -8.46 2.86 -18.99
CA GLN A 32 -8.81 3.09 -17.59
C GLN A 32 -10.08 3.95 -17.49
N LYS A 33 -10.96 3.60 -16.55
CA LYS A 33 -12.09 4.47 -16.16
C LYS A 33 -11.60 5.76 -15.49
N TYR A 34 -10.52 5.67 -14.72
CA TYR A 34 -9.88 6.78 -14.03
C TYR A 34 -8.37 6.75 -14.33
N ASP A 35 -7.93 7.66 -15.19
CA ASP A 35 -6.54 7.79 -15.64
C ASP A 35 -5.56 8.18 -14.52
N ILE A 36 -6.06 8.79 -13.44
CA ILE A 36 -5.25 9.18 -12.28
C ILE A 36 -4.53 7.99 -11.63
N PHE A 37 -5.16 6.82 -11.57
CA PHE A 37 -4.52 5.65 -10.95
C PHE A 37 -3.38 5.10 -11.79
N GLU A 38 -3.50 5.13 -13.12
CA GLU A 38 -2.40 4.77 -14.02
C GLU A 38 -1.21 5.71 -13.82
N LYS A 39 -1.46 7.01 -13.80
CA LYS A 39 -0.43 8.03 -13.55
C LYS A 39 0.25 7.84 -12.19
N LEU A 40 -0.49 7.44 -11.16
CA LEU A 40 0.07 7.15 -9.84
C LEU A 40 0.90 5.87 -9.83
N ILE A 41 0.47 4.82 -10.55
CA ILE A 41 1.24 3.57 -10.69
C ILE A 41 2.56 3.85 -11.42
N GLU A 42 2.51 4.53 -12.56
CA GLU A 42 3.72 4.91 -13.32
C GLU A 42 4.66 5.75 -12.47
N LYS A 43 4.13 6.72 -11.72
CA LYS A 43 4.92 7.56 -10.84
C LYS A 43 5.53 6.78 -9.68
N GLN A 44 4.79 5.87 -9.06
CA GLN A 44 5.29 5.00 -8.00
C GLN A 44 6.43 4.10 -8.50
N LEU A 45 6.29 3.53 -9.70
CA LEU A 45 7.34 2.74 -10.34
C LEU A 45 8.56 3.60 -10.70
N SER A 46 8.35 4.86 -11.11
CA SER A 46 9.45 5.78 -11.43
C SER A 46 10.28 6.18 -10.20
N PHE A 47 9.69 6.12 -9.00
CA PHE A 47 10.36 6.39 -7.73
C PHE A 47 10.94 5.13 -7.10
N PHE A 48 11.15 4.07 -7.87
CA PHE A 48 11.81 2.88 -7.37
C PHE A 48 13.25 3.20 -6.97
N TRP A 49 13.53 3.08 -5.68
CA TRP A 49 14.86 3.17 -5.10
C TRP A 49 15.01 2.06 -4.06
N ARG A 50 16.24 1.60 -3.84
CA ARG A 50 16.51 0.61 -2.80
C ARG A 50 17.21 1.28 -1.62
N PRO A 51 16.82 0.99 -0.36
CA PRO A 51 17.48 1.55 0.82
C PRO A 51 19.00 1.37 0.84
N GLU A 52 19.50 0.25 0.30
CA GLU A 52 20.94 -0.03 0.25
C GLU A 52 21.73 0.87 -0.73
N GLU A 53 21.04 1.62 -1.59
CA GLU A 53 21.68 2.55 -2.54
C GLU A 53 22.06 3.88 -1.88
N VAL A 54 21.57 4.15 -0.66
CA VAL A 54 21.90 5.35 0.11
C VAL A 54 22.96 4.99 1.16
N ASP A 55 24.14 5.62 1.06
CA ASP A 55 25.20 5.46 2.05
C ASP A 55 24.85 6.17 3.36
N VAL A 56 24.70 5.39 4.43
CA VAL A 56 24.38 5.83 5.79
C VAL A 56 25.54 5.58 6.78
N SER A 57 26.76 5.38 6.27
CA SER A 57 27.92 5.02 7.10
C SER A 57 28.32 6.09 8.13
N ARG A 58 28.05 7.38 7.84
CA ARG A 58 28.39 8.51 8.70
C ARG A 58 27.34 8.83 9.76
N ASP A 59 26.08 8.47 9.50
CA ASP A 59 24.94 8.74 10.38
C ASP A 59 25.17 8.21 11.79
N ARG A 60 25.91 7.11 11.95
CA ARG A 60 26.26 6.55 13.27
C ARG A 60 27.11 7.50 14.12
N ILE A 61 28.10 8.16 13.51
CA ILE A 61 29.02 9.07 14.22
C ILE A 61 28.29 10.36 14.55
N ASP A 62 27.56 10.88 13.57
CA ASP A 62 26.77 12.10 13.73
C ASP A 62 25.72 11.92 14.81
N TYR A 63 25.02 10.77 14.82
CA TYR A 63 24.05 10.43 15.86
C TYR A 63 24.66 10.46 17.27
N GLN A 64 25.88 9.95 17.46
CA GLN A 64 26.55 9.95 18.76
C GLN A 64 26.97 11.36 19.22
N ALA A 65 27.31 12.24 18.29
CA ALA A 65 27.74 13.61 18.56
C ALA A 65 26.58 14.56 18.94
N LEU A 66 25.32 14.18 18.66
CA LEU A 66 24.17 15.04 18.93
C LEU A 66 23.84 15.17 20.44
N PRO A 67 23.28 16.31 20.87
CA PRO A 67 22.73 16.50 22.21
C PRO A 67 21.56 15.54 22.52
N GLU A 68 21.36 15.22 23.80
CA GLU A 68 20.36 14.24 24.26
C GLU A 68 18.92 14.54 23.81
N HIS A 69 18.56 15.83 23.70
CA HIS A 69 17.22 16.26 23.30
C HIS A 69 16.95 16.06 21.79
N GLU A 70 17.98 16.15 20.94
CA GLU A 70 17.87 15.90 19.49
C GLU A 70 17.89 14.40 19.21
N LYS A 71 18.65 13.65 20.01
CA LYS A 71 18.73 12.18 19.99
C LYS A 71 17.38 11.51 20.23
N THR A 72 16.60 11.96 21.23
CA THR A 72 15.28 11.36 21.51
C THR A 72 14.27 11.68 20.42
N HIS A 73 14.32 12.90 19.84
CA HIS A 73 13.46 13.27 18.72
C HIS A 73 13.77 12.43 17.48
N LEU A 74 15.05 12.27 17.14
CA LEU A 74 15.47 11.46 16.00
C LEU A 74 15.23 9.96 16.17
N TYR A 75 15.24 9.40 17.39
CA TYR A 75 14.91 7.98 17.61
C TYR A 75 13.41 7.67 17.57
N GLN A 76 12.54 8.59 17.98
CA GLN A 76 11.09 8.35 18.01
C GLN A 76 10.45 8.40 16.61
N GLN A 77 11.02 9.17 15.68
CA GLN A 77 10.48 9.33 14.33
C GLN A 77 10.56 8.04 13.46
N PRO A 78 11.68 7.28 13.46
CA PRO A 78 11.77 5.99 12.79
C PRO A 78 10.73 4.98 13.29
N GLU A 79 10.53 4.84 14.61
CA GLU A 79 9.56 3.89 15.16
C GLU A 79 8.12 4.18 14.68
N ILE A 80 7.72 5.44 14.64
CA ILE A 80 6.39 5.83 14.14
C ILE A 80 6.28 5.54 12.64
N SER A 81 7.32 5.83 11.88
CA SER A 81 7.37 5.60 10.43
C SER A 81 7.36 4.11 10.09
N ASP A 82 8.06 3.27 10.85
CA ASP A 82 8.11 1.82 10.70
C ASP A 82 6.76 1.20 11.05
N VAL A 83 6.13 1.62 12.15
CA VAL A 83 4.78 1.17 12.52
C VAL A 83 3.78 1.58 11.44
N ALA A 84 3.83 2.80 10.93
CA ALA A 84 2.97 3.25 9.84
C ALA A 84 3.23 2.48 8.52
N GLY A 85 4.50 2.17 8.23
CA GLY A 85 4.92 1.33 7.11
C GLY A 85 4.36 -0.09 7.21
N LEU A 86 4.44 -0.71 8.38
CA LEU A 86 3.88 -2.05 8.63
C LEU A 86 2.35 -2.08 8.49
N HIS A 87 1.65 -1.08 9.02
CA HIS A 87 0.18 -1.00 8.91
C HIS A 87 -0.30 -0.72 7.48
N SER A 88 0.48 0.03 6.70
CA SER A 88 0.18 0.30 5.29
C SER A 88 0.56 -0.87 4.36
N GLY A 89 1.63 -1.59 4.68
CA GLY A 89 2.08 -2.77 3.92
C GLY A 89 1.22 -4.03 4.14
N SER A 90 0.61 -4.17 5.32
CA SER A 90 -0.36 -5.24 5.61
C SER A 90 -1.53 -4.68 6.41
N GLN A 91 -2.60 -4.28 5.72
CA GLN A 91 -3.88 -4.18 6.41
C GLN A 91 -4.37 -5.60 6.73
N PRO A 92 -4.69 -5.92 7.99
CA PRO A 92 -5.28 -7.22 8.30
C PRO A 92 -6.60 -7.33 7.57
N GLU A 93 -6.77 -8.36 6.75
CA GLU A 93 -8.04 -8.66 6.13
C GLU A 93 -9.08 -8.81 7.24
N ARG A 94 -9.97 -7.82 7.38
CA ARG A 94 -11.20 -8.00 8.17
C ARG A 94 -12.02 -9.03 7.44
N GLY A 95 -11.78 -10.30 7.77
CA GLY A 95 -12.65 -11.41 7.43
C GLY A 95 -14.07 -10.98 7.74
N THR A 96 -14.90 -10.95 6.71
CA THR A 96 -16.35 -10.83 6.84
C THR A 96 -16.80 -12.00 7.71
N ALA A 97 -17.00 -11.75 8.99
CA ALA A 97 -17.88 -12.54 9.85
C ALA A 97 -19.30 -12.34 9.30
N ALA A 98 -19.60 -13.02 8.20
CA ALA A 98 -20.95 -13.24 7.76
C ALA A 98 -21.60 -14.16 8.79
N ALA A 99 -22.70 -13.65 9.35
CA ALA A 99 -23.55 -14.30 10.31
C ALA A 99 -23.88 -15.74 9.89
N ASP A 100 -23.48 -16.69 10.73
CA ASP A 100 -24.09 -18.01 10.84
C ASP A 100 -24.34 -18.25 12.34
N LEU A 101 -25.51 -18.82 12.66
CA LEU A 101 -26.20 -18.98 13.96
C LEU A 101 -27.08 -17.76 14.28
N ASP A 102 -28.41 -17.78 14.14
CA ASP A 102 -29.37 -18.84 14.51
C ASP A 102 -30.78 -18.48 13.92
N PRO A 103 -31.76 -19.41 13.88
CA PRO A 103 -32.41 -19.97 15.07
C PRO A 103 -32.15 -21.47 15.34
#